data_AF-N9LMC0-F1
#
_entry.id   AF-N9LMC0-F1
#
_cell.length_a   1.000
_cell.length_b   1.000
_cell.length_c   1.000
_cell.angle_alpha   90.00
_cell.angle_beta   90.00
_cell.angle_gamma   90.00
#
_symmetry.space_group_name_H-M   'P 1'
#
loop_
_entity.id
_entity.type
_entity.pdbx_description
1 polymer ?
#
loop_
_entity_poly.entity_id
_entity_poly.type
_entity_poly.pdbx_seq_one_letter_code
_entity_poly.pdbx_strand_id
1 'polypeptide(L)'
;MNKKQFTTPFREFITRDDLGRYHVRLGPQTFSTNWKLTDIRIEGENGAAPVSEDLLKEKPWILRNLKQEVGDQRRKEREEMFSKDCFKRTPYSKNQKIAYKNSRYNG
;
A
#
# COMPACT_ATOMS: atom_id res chain seq x y z
N MET A 1 2.54 33.88 -22.01
CA MET A 1 3.40 33.20 -21.00
C MET A 1 2.65 32.00 -20.45
N ASN A 2 3.02 30.78 -20.84
CA ASN A 2 2.52 29.57 -20.19
C ASN A 2 3.11 29.49 -18.78
N LYS A 3 2.30 29.76 -17.76
CA LYS A 3 2.69 29.53 -16.36
C LYS A 3 2.81 28.02 -16.17
N LYS A 4 4.04 27.51 -16.05
CA LYS A 4 4.28 26.12 -15.61
C LYS A 4 3.65 25.98 -14.23
N GLN A 5 2.54 25.24 -14.13
CA GLN A 5 1.93 24.91 -12.85
C GLN A 5 2.68 23.71 -12.28
N PHE A 6 3.42 23.93 -11.20
CA PHE A 6 4.00 22.84 -10.41
C PHE A 6 2.90 22.32 -9.48
N THR A 7 2.11 21.35 -9.96
CA THR A 7 1.11 20.65 -9.14
C THR A 7 1.80 19.53 -8.35
N THR A 8 2.65 19.89 -7.38
CA THR A 8 3.21 18.88 -6.47
C THR A 8 2.04 18.30 -5.67
N PRO A 9 1.79 16.98 -5.75
CA PRO A 9 0.67 16.37 -5.02
C PRO A 9 0.90 16.50 -3.51
N PHE A 10 -0.18 16.77 -2.77
CA PHE A 10 -0.11 16.90 -1.31
C PHE A 10 0.36 15.62 -0.62
N ARG A 11 0.00 14.46 -1.19
CA ARG A 11 0.43 13.14 -0.72
C ARG A 11 1.32 12.49 -1.77
N GLU A 12 2.43 11.93 -1.35
CA GLU A 12 3.36 11.26 -2.25
C GLU A 12 4.06 10.12 -1.52
N PHE A 13 3.95 8.92 -2.08
CA PHE A 13 4.78 7.80 -1.65
C PHE A 13 6.23 8.03 -2.08
N ILE A 14 7.16 7.92 -1.13
CA ILE A 14 8.59 8.07 -1.37
C ILE A 14 9.21 6.70 -1.60
N THR A 15 9.15 5.83 -0.60
CA THR A 15 9.79 4.51 -0.65
C THR A 15 9.23 3.58 0.43
N ARG A 16 9.56 2.30 0.29
CA ARG A 16 9.39 1.29 1.33
C ARG A 16 10.76 0.86 1.82
N ASP A 17 11.02 0.97 3.12
CA ASP A 17 12.31 0.60 3.70
C ASP A 17 12.47 -0.92 3.83
N ASP A 18 13.67 -1.36 4.19
CA ASP A 18 13.99 -2.78 4.42
C ASP A 18 13.23 -3.39 5.60
N LEU A 19 12.77 -2.55 6.53
CA LEU A 19 11.90 -2.94 7.64
C LEU A 19 10.42 -3.05 7.23
N GLY A 20 10.10 -2.76 5.97
CA GLY A 20 8.76 -2.82 5.39
C GLY A 20 7.84 -1.66 5.77
N ARG A 21 8.38 -0.54 6.26
CA ARG A 21 7.68 0.72 6.53
C ARG A 21 7.55 1.54 5.25
N TYR A 22 6.41 2.20 5.13
CA TYR A 22 6.08 3.08 4.02
C TYR A 22 6.43 4.51 4.41
N HIS A 23 7.28 5.15 3.62
CA HIS A 23 7.61 6.56 3.73
C HIS A 23 6.72 7.35 2.78
N VAL A 24 5.93 8.26 3.35
CA VAL A 24 4.95 9.07 2.63
C VAL A 24 5.15 10.53 2.99
N ARG A 25 5.37 11.37 1.99
CA ARG A 25 5.37 12.82 2.13
C ARG A 25 3.94 13.33 2.14
N LEU A 26 3.57 14.06 3.19
CA LEU A 26 2.33 14.81 3.29
C LEU A 26 2.65 16.30 3.45
N GLY A 27 2.49 17.07 2.38
CA GLY A 27 2.90 18.45 2.32
C GLY A 27 4.42 18.60 2.57
N PRO A 28 4.85 19.37 3.59
CA PRO A 28 6.27 19.58 3.89
C PRO A 28 6.88 18.46 4.75
N GLN A 29 6.08 17.57 5.33
CA GLN A 29 6.55 16.57 6.28
C GLN A 29 6.57 15.17 5.67
N THR A 30 7.56 14.38 6.04
CA THR A 30 7.63 12.97 5.69
C THR A 30 7.25 12.13 6.90
N PHE A 31 6.35 11.18 6.68
CA PHE A 31 5.90 10.25 7.69
C PHE A 31 6.34 8.85 7.30
N SER A 32 6.72 8.04 8.29
CA SER A 32 6.97 6.61 8.09
C SER A 32 5.97 5.79 8.91
N THR A 33 5.43 4.73 8.31
CA THR A 33 4.45 3.90 9.00
C THR A 33 4.45 2.45 8.53
N ASN A 34 4.02 1.55 9.42
CA ASN A 34 3.75 0.17 9.02
C ASN A 34 2.42 0.07 8.25
N TRP A 35 2.20 -1.05 7.55
CA TRP A 35 0.97 -1.23 6.77
C TRP A 35 -0.33 -1.23 7.60
N LYS A 36 -0.23 -1.44 8.92
CA LYS A 36 -1.35 -1.42 9.86
C LYS A 36 -1.65 -0.03 10.43
N LEU A 37 -0.80 0.97 10.16
CA LEU A 37 -0.89 2.33 10.69
C LEU A 37 -0.86 2.39 12.23
N THR A 38 -0.25 1.41 12.89
CA THR A 38 -0.16 1.34 14.36
C THR A 38 1.06 2.05 14.91
N ASP A 39 2.09 2.23 14.08
CA ASP A 39 3.31 2.97 14.44
C ASP A 39 3.57 3.98 13.32
N ILE A 40 3.22 5.24 13.60
CA ILE A 40 3.39 6.38 12.69
C ILE A 40 4.48 7.27 13.28
N ARG A 41 5.48 7.59 12.47
CA ARG A 41 6.59 8.46 12.85
C ARG A 41 6.72 9.61 11.86
N ILE A 42 7.28 10.71 12.33
CA ILE A 42 7.68 11.87 11.53
C ILE A 42 9.18 11.75 11.32
N GLU A 43 9.61 11.74 10.07
CA GLU A 43 11.02 11.79 9.71
C GLU A 43 11.54 13.23 9.86
N GLY A 44 12.62 13.39 10.61
CA GLY A 44 13.38 14.63 10.73
C GLY A 44 14.87 14.41 10.51
N GLU A 45 15.67 15.47 10.60
CA GLU A 45 17.12 15.42 10.36
C GLU A 45 17.85 14.47 11.33
N ASN A 46 17.35 14.35 12.56
CA ASN A 46 17.93 13.49 13.61
C ASN A 46 17.27 12.10 13.69
N GLY A 47 16.46 11.74 12.68
CA GLY A 47 15.75 10.46 12.61
C GLY A 47 14.24 10.57 12.85
N ALA A 48 13.61 9.41 13.05
CA ALA A 48 12.15 9.27 13.06
C ALA A 48 11.55 9.30 14.48
N ALA A 49 10.81 10.37 14.80
CA ALA A 49 10.11 10.53 16.07
C ALA A 49 8.67 9.99 15.98
N PRO A 50 8.16 9.25 16.98
CA PRO A 50 6.77 8.80 16.99
C PRO A 50 5.81 10.00 16.99
N VAL A 51 4.75 9.92 16.19
CA VAL A 51 3.68 10.92 16.15
C VAL A 51 2.87 10.81 17.45
N SER A 52 2.61 11.95 18.11
CA SER A 52 1.75 11.96 19.29
C SER A 52 0.28 11.72 18.93
N GLU A 53 -0.46 11.08 19.83
CA GLU A 53 -1.88 10.82 19.61
C GLU A 53 -2.69 12.12 19.50
N ASP A 54 -2.31 13.15 20.25
CA ASP A 54 -2.93 14.48 20.19
C ASP A 54 -2.78 15.11 18.80
N LEU A 55 -1.61 14.97 18.17
CA LEU A 55 -1.39 15.46 16.81
C LEU A 55 -2.27 14.72 15.79
N LEU A 56 -2.48 13.42 15.96
CA LEU A 56 -3.37 12.65 15.09
C LEU A 56 -4.84 13.05 15.28
N LYS A 57 -5.25 13.40 16.50
CA LYS A 57 -6.59 13.91 16.80
C LYS A 57 -6.81 15.31 16.22
N GLU A 58 -5.82 16.19 16.35
CA GLU A 58 -5.85 17.54 15.79
C GLU A 58 -5.83 17.52 14.26
N LYS A 59 -5.05 16.60 13.67
CA LYS A 59 -4.83 16.49 12.23
C LYS A 59 -5.26 15.13 11.68
N PRO A 60 -6.57 14.83 11.64
CA PRO A 60 -7.08 13.53 11.19
C PRO A 60 -6.76 13.24 9.71
N TRP A 61 -6.44 14.28 8.93
CA TRP A 61 -6.01 14.14 7.54
C TRP A 61 -4.70 13.35 7.40
N ILE A 62 -3.84 13.31 8.43
CA ILE A 62 -2.58 12.53 8.41
C ILE A 62 -2.93 11.06 8.23
N LEU A 63 -3.72 10.51 9.16
CA LEU A 63 -4.12 9.11 9.15
C LEU A 63 -4.91 8.75 7.88
N ARG A 64 -5.81 9.65 7.44
CA ARG A 64 -6.59 9.44 6.21
C ARG A 64 -5.71 9.29 4.98
N ASN A 65 -4.74 10.20 4.79
CA ASN A 65 -3.86 10.16 3.62
C ASN A 65 -2.88 8.99 3.67
N LEU A 66 -2.31 8.69 4.85
CA LEU A 66 -1.46 7.51 5.03
C LEU A 66 -2.21 6.22 4.69
N LYS A 67 -3.45 6.08 5.17
CA LYS A 67 -4.28 4.90 4.86
C LYS A 67 -4.52 4.73 3.37
N GLN A 68 -4.81 5.83 2.67
CA GLN A 68 -5.03 5.77 1.23
C GLN A 68 -3.75 5.41 0.49
N GLU A 69 -2.64 6.11 0.76
CA GLU A 69 -1.39 5.90 0.03
C GLU A 69 -0.82 4.49 0.28
N VAL A 70 -0.77 4.05 1.54
CA VAL A 70 -0.34 2.68 1.88
C VAL A 70 -1.27 1.64 1.24
N GLY A 71 -2.58 1.89 1.22
CA GLY A 71 -3.54 1.03 0.53
C GLY A 71 -3.29 0.93 -0.97
N ASP A 72 -3.02 2.07 -1.61
CA ASP A 72 -2.72 2.18 -3.04
C ASP A 72 -1.43 1.44 -3.39
N GLN A 73 -0.36 1.60 -2.59
CA GLN A 73 0.90 0.88 -2.80
C GLN A 73 0.73 -0.62 -2.60
N ARG A 74 0.03 -1.06 -1.55
CA ARG A 74 -0.23 -2.49 -1.33
C ARG A 74 -1.07 -3.12 -2.43
N ARG A 75 -1.98 -2.37 -3.02
CA ARG A 75 -2.73 -2.83 -4.19
C ARG A 75 -1.80 -3.07 -5.38
N LYS A 76 -0.90 -2.13 -5.68
CA LYS A 76 0.12 -2.28 -6.73
C LYS A 76 1.03 -3.48 -6.48
N GLU A 77 1.58 -3.60 -5.27
CA GLU A 77 2.42 -4.75 -4.89
C GLU A 77 1.70 -6.09 -5.05
N ARG A 78 0.41 -6.12 -4.70
CA ARG A 78 -0.42 -7.31 -4.83
C ARG A 78 -0.69 -7.65 -6.29
N GLU A 79 -1.03 -6.65 -7.11
CA GLU A 79 -1.24 -6.82 -8.54
C GLU A 79 0.02 -7.33 -9.23
N GLU A 80 1.19 -6.77 -8.88
CA GLU A 80 2.48 -7.25 -9.37
C GLU A 80 2.75 -8.69 -8.93
N MET A 81 2.50 -9.03 -7.66
CA MET A 81 2.66 -10.40 -7.16
C MET A 81 1.78 -11.40 -7.91
N PHE A 82 0.50 -11.10 -8.10
CA PHE A 82 -0.45 -11.97 -8.82
C PHE A 82 -0.26 -11.96 -10.33
N SER A 83 0.47 -11.00 -10.89
CA SER A 83 0.84 -11.00 -12.31
C SER A 83 1.87 -12.08 -12.67
N LYS A 84 2.64 -12.57 -11.69
CA LYS A 84 3.66 -13.61 -11.89
C LYS A 84 3.00 -14.95 -12.22
N ASP A 85 3.61 -15.71 -13.12
CA ASP A 85 3.05 -16.98 -13.63
C ASP A 85 2.77 -18.01 -12.53
N CYS A 86 3.60 -18.07 -11.49
CA CYS A 86 3.39 -18.96 -10.34
C CYS A 86 2.12 -18.67 -9.53
N PHE A 87 1.53 -17.48 -9.69
CA PHE A 87 0.27 -17.09 -9.06
C PHE A 87 -0.90 -17.01 -10.04
N LYS A 88 -0.66 -17.22 -11.35
CA LYS A 88 -1.73 -17.31 -12.34
C LYS A 88 -2.49 -18.61 -12.14
N ARG A 89 -3.78 -18.49 -11.78
CA ARG A 89 -4.70 -19.64 -11.81
C ARG A 89 -4.94 -20.03 -13.26
N THR A 90 -4.33 -21.13 -13.70
CA THR A 90 -4.75 -21.79 -14.93
C THR A 90 -6.11 -22.45 -14.68
N PRO A 91 -7.17 -22.09 -15.42
CA PRO A 91 -8.44 -22.78 -15.30
C PRO A 91 -8.25 -24.26 -15.60
N TYR A 92 -8.98 -25.14 -14.90
CA TYR A 92 -9.04 -26.53 -15.28
C TYR A 92 -9.45 -26.66 -16.76
N SER A 93 -8.73 -27.51 -17.48
CA SER A 93 -9.11 -27.90 -18.84
C SER A 93 -10.51 -28.53 -18.83
N LYS A 94 -11.16 -28.57 -20.00
CA LYS A 94 -12.50 -29.16 -20.13
C LYS A 94 -12.54 -30.60 -19.55
N ASN A 95 -11.49 -31.39 -19.80
CA ASN A 95 -11.39 -32.76 -19.31
C ASN A 95 -11.17 -32.82 -17.80
N GLN A 96 -10.36 -31.93 -17.23
CA GLN A 96 -10.18 -31.83 -15.77
C GLN A 96 -11.48 -31.45 -15.05
N LYS A 97 -12.28 -30.54 -15.64
CA LYS A 97 -13.61 -30.18 -15.12
C LYS A 97 -14.58 -31.37 -15.13
N ILE A 98 -14.56 -32.17 -16.20
CA ILE A 98 -15.39 -33.38 -16.31
C ILE A 98 -14.96 -34.42 -15.28
N ALA A 99 -13.65 -34.68 -15.16
CA ALA A 99 -13.10 -35.65 -14.19
C ALA A 99 -13.47 -35.29 -12.74
N TYR A 100 -13.33 -34.01 -12.35
CA TYR A 100 -13.73 -33.53 -11.02
C TYR A 100 -15.22 -33.71 -10.73
N LYS A 101 -16.08 -33.45 -11.73
CA LYS A 101 -17.52 -33.69 -11.59
C LYS A 101 -17.80 -35.19 -11.40
N ASN A 102 -17.22 -36.04 -12.24
CA ASN A 102 -17.41 -37.48 -12.15
C ASN A 102 -16.94 -38.05 -10.80
N SER A 103 -15.79 -37.59 -10.27
CA SER A 103 -15.27 -38.04 -8.97
C SER A 103 -16.09 -37.54 -7.77
N ARG A 104 -16.84 -36.45 -7.92
CA ARG A 104 -17.67 -35.88 -6.84
C ARG A 104 -19.04 -36.55 -6.70
N TYR A 105 -19.57 -37.10 -7.79
CA TYR A 105 -20.90 -37.74 -7.82
C TYR A 105 -20.85 -39.28 -7.81
N ASN A 106 -19.71 -39.88 -8.19
CA ASN A 106 -19.53 -41.33 -8.22
C ASN A 106 -18.60 -41.85 -7.08
N GLY A 107 -18.32 -41.03 -6.07
CA GLY A 107 -17.55 -41.38 -4.88
C GLY A 107 -18.44 -41.56 -3.66
#